data_AF-X1L4M2-F1
#
_entry.id   AF-X1L4M2-F1
#
_cell.length_a   1.000
_cell.length_b   1.000
_cell.length_c   1.000
_cell.angle_alpha   90.00
_cell.angle_beta   90.00
_cell.angle_gamma   90.00
#
_symmetry.space_group_name_H-M   'P 1'
#
loop_
_entity.id
_entity.type
_entity.pdbx_description
1 polymer ?
#
loop_
_entity_poly.entity_id
_entity_poly.type
_entity_poly.pdbx_seq_one_letter_code
_entity_poly.pdbx_strand_id
1 'polypeptide(L)'
;MNIISVAGIFPGIIALLFDISKGALVVHLTNKITEDIGVSLTSGLFTVIGHNWPIFLKFKGGKGVATTIGILLLISPFSLLILYLIAIPIIILIINDSYMSASIGFLILPLILWFLEKNIWFVIFGILITLIIVIRHLNEIRTYFEGRRELNPIVTKLRNYILRKKS
;
A
#
# COMPACT_ATOMS: atom_id res chain seq x y z
N MET A 1 -2.95 13.22 -7.72
CA MET A 1 -4.19 13.45 -8.47
C MET A 1 -5.10 12.26 -8.21
N ASN A 2 -6.24 12.47 -7.55
CA ASN A 2 -7.21 11.40 -7.33
C ASN A 2 -8.16 11.37 -8.53
N ILE A 3 -8.43 10.22 -9.14
CA ILE A 3 -9.36 10.12 -10.28
C ILE A 3 -10.74 10.59 -9.85
N ILE A 4 -11.14 10.31 -8.62
CA ILE A 4 -12.41 10.75 -8.05
C ILE A 4 -12.53 12.28 -8.04
N SER A 5 -11.42 13.00 -7.77
CA SER A 5 -11.44 14.46 -7.72
C SER A 5 -11.43 15.13 -9.10
N VAL A 6 -11.24 14.38 -10.19
CA VAL A 6 -11.11 14.93 -11.55
C VAL A 6 -12.18 14.40 -12.49
N ALA A 7 -12.48 13.12 -12.44
CA ALA A 7 -13.40 12.42 -13.34
C ALA A 7 -14.68 11.92 -12.64
N GLY A 8 -14.79 12.10 -11.32
CA GLY A 8 -15.93 11.65 -10.53
C GLY A 8 -15.82 10.21 -10.02
N ILE A 9 -16.80 9.81 -9.22
CA ILE A 9 -16.80 8.55 -8.48
C ILE A 9 -16.85 7.34 -9.42
N PHE A 10 -17.68 7.38 -10.45
CA PHE A 10 -17.91 6.23 -11.33
C PHE A 10 -16.64 5.81 -12.10
N PRO A 11 -15.92 6.71 -12.81
CA PRO A 11 -14.62 6.36 -13.41
C PRO A 11 -13.57 5.95 -12.38
N GLY A 12 -13.63 6.51 -11.16
CA GLY A 12 -12.75 6.11 -10.05
C GLY A 12 -12.94 4.66 -9.62
N ILE A 13 -14.19 4.20 -9.49
CA ILE A 13 -14.51 2.80 -9.16
C ILE A 13 -14.07 1.87 -10.27
N ILE A 14 -14.31 2.22 -11.53
CA ILE A 14 -13.86 1.41 -12.67
C ILE A 14 -12.34 1.26 -12.67
N ALA A 15 -11.61 2.36 -12.52
CA ALA A 15 -10.15 2.33 -12.44
C ALA A 15 -9.66 1.47 -11.27
N LEU A 16 -10.32 1.58 -10.11
CA LEU A 16 -10.01 0.76 -8.93
C LEU A 16 -10.19 -0.74 -9.23
N LEU A 17 -11.30 -1.12 -9.85
CA LEU A 17 -11.56 -2.51 -10.22
C LEU A 17 -10.50 -3.04 -11.18
N PHE A 18 -10.16 -2.30 -12.24
CA PHE A 18 -9.08 -2.68 -13.15
C PHE A 18 -7.72 -2.82 -12.44
N ASP A 19 -7.42 -1.91 -11.51
CA ASP A 19 -6.17 -1.95 -10.75
C ASP A 19 -6.09 -3.16 -9.82
N ILE A 20 -7.19 -3.59 -9.21
CA ILE A 20 -7.28 -4.82 -8.42
C ILE A 20 -7.19 -6.04 -9.36
N SER A 21 -8.01 -6.08 -10.41
CA SER A 21 -8.10 -7.21 -11.32
C SER A 21 -6.77 -7.53 -11.97
N LYS A 22 -5.99 -6.54 -12.43
CA LYS A 22 -4.69 -6.83 -13.05
C LYS A 22 -3.69 -7.46 -12.07
N GLY A 23 -3.71 -7.03 -10.80
CA GLY A 23 -2.84 -7.59 -9.76
C GLY A 23 -3.20 -9.05 -9.47
N ALA A 24 -4.50 -9.32 -9.34
CA ALA A 24 -5.03 -10.68 -9.19
C ALA A 24 -4.70 -11.56 -10.42
N LEU A 25 -5.01 -11.07 -11.63
CA LEU A 25 -4.82 -11.82 -12.87
C LEU A 25 -3.37 -12.22 -13.08
N VAL A 26 -2.40 -11.32 -12.88
CA VAL A 26 -0.98 -11.65 -13.08
C VAL A 26 -0.55 -12.78 -12.16
N VAL A 27 -0.86 -12.67 -10.87
CA VAL A 27 -0.47 -13.67 -9.86
C VAL A 27 -1.19 -15.00 -10.07
N HIS A 28 -2.46 -14.96 -10.48
CA HIS A 28 -3.20 -16.17 -10.83
C HIS A 28 -2.57 -16.92 -12.01
N LEU A 29 -2.27 -16.19 -13.09
CA LEU A 29 -1.73 -16.77 -14.31
C LEU A 29 -0.32 -17.31 -14.09
N THR A 30 0.55 -16.56 -13.42
CA THR A 30 1.92 -17.01 -13.15
C THR A 30 1.93 -18.21 -12.22
N ASN A 31 1.12 -18.21 -11.16
CA ASN A 31 1.00 -19.38 -10.29
C ASN A 31 0.49 -20.61 -11.03
N LYS A 32 -0.46 -20.44 -11.97
CA LYS A 32 -1.00 -21.54 -12.77
C LYS A 32 0.00 -22.10 -13.79
N ILE A 33 0.93 -21.27 -14.28
CA ILE A 33 1.91 -21.66 -15.31
C ILE A 33 3.16 -22.25 -14.66
N THR A 34 3.64 -21.67 -13.57
CA THR A 34 4.94 -22.02 -12.98
C THR A 34 4.83 -22.83 -11.71
N GLU A 35 3.67 -22.84 -11.05
CA GLU A 35 3.43 -23.47 -9.73
C GLU A 35 4.44 -23.02 -8.66
N ASP A 36 5.06 -21.86 -8.88
CA ASP A 36 6.11 -21.28 -8.03
C ASP A 36 5.60 -19.97 -7.44
N ILE A 37 5.45 -19.96 -6.11
CA ILE A 37 4.96 -18.80 -5.38
C ILE A 37 5.94 -17.62 -5.42
N GLY A 38 7.24 -17.87 -5.48
CA GLY A 38 8.28 -16.85 -5.64
C GLY A 38 8.14 -16.13 -6.97
N VAL A 39 8.00 -16.89 -8.08
CA VAL A 39 7.75 -16.32 -9.42
C VAL A 39 6.45 -15.51 -9.44
N SER A 40 5.41 -16.02 -8.77
CA SER A 40 4.10 -15.36 -8.70
C SER A 40 4.18 -14.03 -7.94
N LEU A 41 4.81 -14.02 -6.77
CA LEU A 41 5.03 -12.83 -5.94
C LEU A 41 5.92 -11.80 -6.65
N THR A 42 7.01 -12.25 -7.29
CA THR A 42 7.89 -11.38 -8.07
C THR A 42 7.15 -10.74 -9.25
N SER A 43 6.31 -11.51 -9.95
CA SER A 43 5.47 -10.97 -11.04
C SER A 43 4.44 -9.96 -10.52
N GLY A 44 3.87 -10.22 -9.34
CA GLY A 44 3.03 -9.26 -8.63
C GLY A 44 3.77 -7.95 -8.32
N LEU A 45 5.00 -8.02 -7.80
CA LEU A 45 5.85 -6.83 -7.55
C LEU A 45 6.05 -6.01 -8.82
N PHE A 46 6.44 -6.65 -9.93
CA PHE A 46 6.62 -5.96 -11.20
C PHE A 46 5.33 -5.32 -11.72
N THR A 47 4.18 -5.95 -11.47
CA THR A 47 2.87 -5.37 -11.80
C THR A 47 2.60 -4.08 -11.02
N VAL A 48 2.96 -4.04 -9.73
CA VAL A 48 2.83 -2.82 -8.92
C VAL A 48 3.83 -1.74 -9.36
N ILE A 49 5.07 -2.12 -9.67
CA ILE A 49 6.09 -1.19 -10.22
C ILE A 49 5.59 -0.57 -11.52
N GLY A 50 5.09 -1.38 -12.46
CA GLY A 50 4.56 -0.91 -13.73
C GLY A 50 3.35 0.02 -13.58
N HIS A 51 2.49 -0.21 -12.57
CA HIS A 51 1.38 0.69 -12.26
C HIS A 51 1.83 2.01 -11.62
N ASN A 52 2.86 1.98 -10.77
CA ASN A 52 3.36 3.16 -10.06
C ASN A 52 4.20 4.08 -10.95
N TRP A 53 4.96 3.48 -11.86
CA TRP A 53 5.86 4.17 -12.77
C TRP A 53 5.68 3.68 -14.23
N PRO A 54 4.49 3.88 -14.83
CA PRO A 54 4.24 3.48 -16.21
C PRO A 54 5.05 4.35 -17.18
N ILE A 55 5.71 3.71 -18.13
CA ILE A 55 6.57 4.37 -19.13
C ILE A 55 5.75 5.38 -19.95
N PHE A 56 4.54 5.02 -20.37
CA PHE A 56 3.67 5.85 -21.20
C PHE A 56 3.18 7.14 -20.52
N LEU A 57 3.19 7.20 -19.18
CA LEU A 57 2.83 8.40 -18.42
C LEU A 57 4.07 9.08 -17.82
N LYS A 58 5.25 8.91 -18.43
CA LYS A 58 6.52 9.50 -17.98
C LYS A 58 6.80 9.19 -16.50
N PHE A 59 6.58 7.92 -16.11
CA PHE A 59 6.75 7.43 -14.74
C PHE A 59 5.87 8.11 -13.68
N LYS A 60 4.76 8.75 -14.09
CA LYS A 60 3.75 9.33 -13.20
C LYS A 60 2.50 8.45 -13.17
N GLY A 61 2.54 7.41 -12.33
CA GLY A 61 1.42 6.49 -12.14
C GLY A 61 0.75 6.60 -10.76
N GLY A 62 0.11 5.51 -10.36
CA GLY A 62 -0.60 5.39 -9.09
C GLY A 62 0.31 5.14 -7.89
N LYS A 63 -0.28 4.63 -6.81
CA LYS A 63 0.41 4.34 -5.55
C LYS A 63 0.56 2.84 -5.26
N GLY A 64 -0.12 1.99 -6.04
CA GLY A 64 0.08 0.55 -5.97
C GLY A 64 -0.76 -0.17 -4.93
N VAL A 65 -1.53 0.56 -4.12
CA VAL A 65 -2.37 -0.01 -3.07
C VAL A 65 -3.42 -0.96 -3.66
N ALA A 66 -4.22 -0.51 -4.64
CA ALA A 66 -5.26 -1.32 -5.27
C ALA A 66 -4.71 -2.58 -5.95
N THR A 67 -3.58 -2.45 -6.64
CA THR A 67 -2.91 -3.59 -7.28
C THR A 67 -2.37 -4.58 -6.24
N THR A 68 -1.86 -4.09 -5.12
CA THR A 68 -1.42 -4.94 -4.00
C THR A 68 -2.59 -5.67 -3.35
N ILE A 69 -3.75 -5.02 -3.22
CA ILE A 69 -4.99 -5.69 -2.75
C ILE A 69 -5.33 -6.86 -3.67
N GLY A 70 -5.33 -6.64 -4.99
CA GLY A 70 -5.63 -7.69 -5.96
C GLY A 70 -4.66 -8.88 -5.88
N ILE A 71 -3.38 -8.61 -5.67
CA ILE A 71 -2.36 -9.65 -5.43
C ILE A 71 -2.70 -10.43 -4.16
N LEU A 72 -2.77 -9.76 -3.01
CA LEU A 72 -3.00 -10.41 -1.71
C LEU A 72 -4.33 -11.15 -1.64
N LEU A 73 -5.36 -10.67 -2.35
CA LEU A 73 -6.67 -11.31 -2.39
C LEU A 73 -6.61 -12.77 -2.89
N LEU A 74 -5.68 -13.09 -3.80
CA LEU A 74 -5.53 -14.45 -4.32
C LEU A 74 -4.54 -15.31 -3.56
N ILE A 75 -3.40 -14.74 -3.17
CA ILE A 75 -2.29 -15.52 -2.58
C ILE A 75 -2.27 -15.53 -1.06
N SER A 76 -2.89 -14.56 -0.39
CA SER A 76 -2.96 -14.49 1.06
C SER A 76 -4.15 -13.66 1.54
N PRO A 77 -5.39 -14.15 1.31
CA PRO A 77 -6.61 -13.40 1.63
C PRO A 77 -6.73 -13.11 3.13
N PHE A 78 -6.26 -14.01 3.99
CA PHE A 78 -6.26 -13.78 5.44
C PHE A 78 -5.31 -12.64 5.85
N SER A 79 -4.13 -12.54 5.24
CA SER A 79 -3.22 -11.41 5.49
C SER A 79 -3.84 -10.09 5.05
N LEU A 80 -4.54 -10.09 3.91
CA LEU A 80 -5.30 -8.93 3.43
C LEU A 80 -6.37 -8.52 4.44
N LEU A 81 -7.16 -9.48 4.94
CA LEU A 81 -8.21 -9.21 5.92
C LEU A 81 -7.65 -8.63 7.22
N ILE A 82 -6.58 -9.21 7.76
CA ILE A 82 -5.94 -8.67 8.98
C ILE A 82 -5.42 -7.26 8.71
N LEU A 83 -4.77 -7.03 7.57
CA LEU A 83 -4.23 -5.71 7.23
C LEU A 83 -5.34 -4.64 7.16
N TYR A 84 -6.44 -4.92 6.46
CA TYR A 84 -7.49 -3.92 6.19
C TYR A 84 -8.58 -3.83 7.23
N LEU A 85 -8.88 -4.91 7.97
CA LEU A 85 -9.93 -4.90 9.00
C LEU A 85 -9.38 -4.67 10.40
N ILE A 86 -8.08 -4.91 10.63
CA ILE A 86 -7.48 -4.78 11.97
C ILE A 86 -6.40 -3.70 11.95
N ALA A 87 -5.31 -3.90 11.19
CA ALA A 87 -4.13 -3.05 11.29
C ALA A 87 -4.40 -1.60 10.85
N ILE A 88 -4.92 -1.40 9.63
CA ILE A 88 -5.19 -0.04 9.11
C ILE A 88 -6.24 0.69 9.96
N PRO A 89 -7.40 0.11 10.33
CA PRO A 89 -8.39 0.79 11.17
C PRO A 89 -7.84 1.23 12.52
N ILE A 90 -7.06 0.38 13.20
CA ILE A 90 -6.40 0.75 14.47
C ILE A 90 -5.50 1.97 14.27
N ILE A 91 -4.73 2.00 13.19
CA ILE A 91 -3.84 3.13 12.89
C ILE A 91 -4.63 4.38 12.48
N ILE A 92 -5.78 4.24 11.80
CA ILE A 92 -6.69 5.36 11.52
C ILE A 92 -7.20 5.97 12.82
N LEU A 93 -7.60 5.16 13.81
CA LEU A 93 -8.06 5.66 15.11
C LEU A 93 -6.97 6.46 15.85
N ILE A 94 -5.70 6.08 15.69
CA ILE A 94 -4.57 6.75 16.35
C ILE A 94 -4.18 8.05 15.62
N ILE A 95 -4.08 8.01 14.30
CA ILE A 95 -3.52 9.12 13.49
C ILE A 95 -4.60 10.11 13.04
N ASN A 96 -5.85 9.64 12.92
CA ASN A 96 -6.99 10.35 12.34
C ASN A 96 -6.75 10.86 10.91
N ASP A 97 -5.94 10.13 10.13
CA ASP A 97 -5.66 10.46 8.74
C ASP A 97 -5.51 9.21 7.87
N SER A 98 -6.42 9.04 6.92
CA SER A 98 -6.47 7.84 6.09
C SER A 98 -5.24 7.65 5.18
N TYR A 99 -4.53 8.71 4.79
CA TYR A 99 -3.36 8.63 3.92
C TYR A 99 -2.11 8.16 4.68
N MET A 100 -1.88 8.71 5.87
CA MET A 100 -0.78 8.27 6.74
C MET A 100 -1.05 6.86 7.29
N SER A 101 -2.27 6.58 7.69
CA SER A 101 -2.61 5.27 8.26
C SER A 101 -2.47 4.13 7.26
N ALA A 102 -2.76 4.37 5.97
CA ALA A 102 -2.44 3.38 4.93
C ALA A 102 -0.93 3.13 4.85
N SER A 103 -0.11 4.18 4.75
CA SER A 103 1.35 4.07 4.61
C SER A 103 1.99 3.34 5.79
N ILE A 104 1.55 3.66 7.01
CA ILE A 104 2.05 3.06 8.25
C ILE A 104 1.47 1.65 8.44
N GLY A 105 0.22 1.42 8.02
CA GLY A 105 -0.40 0.11 8.04
C GLY A 105 0.35 -0.91 7.21
N PHE A 106 0.82 -0.53 6.02
CA PHE A 106 1.64 -1.42 5.21
C PHE A 106 2.98 -1.79 5.87
N LEU A 107 3.52 -0.99 6.82
CA LEU A 107 4.74 -1.37 7.55
C LEU A 107 4.59 -2.67 8.35
N ILE A 108 3.37 -3.03 8.75
CA ILE A 108 3.12 -4.28 9.49
C ILE A 108 2.88 -5.48 8.58
N LEU A 109 2.68 -5.26 7.27
CA LEU A 109 2.39 -6.33 6.31
C LEU A 109 3.46 -7.45 6.28
N PRO A 110 4.79 -7.18 6.28
CA PRO A 110 5.78 -8.24 6.29
C PRO A 110 5.66 -9.16 7.51
N LEU A 111 5.28 -8.58 8.66
CA LEU A 111 5.10 -9.32 9.91
C LEU A 111 3.86 -10.22 9.84
N ILE A 112 2.74 -9.68 9.32
CA ILE A 112 1.51 -10.47 9.10
C ILE A 112 1.81 -11.66 8.19
N LEU A 113 2.50 -11.42 7.07
CA LEU A 113 2.86 -12.43 6.09
C LEU A 113 3.81 -13.50 6.66
N TRP A 114 4.77 -13.10 7.50
CA TRP A 114 5.64 -14.05 8.20
C TRP A 114 4.85 -15.01 9.09
N PHE A 115 3.93 -14.50 9.89
CA PHE A 115 3.18 -15.31 10.84
C PHE A 115 2.15 -16.23 10.19
N LEU A 116 1.49 -15.78 9.12
CA LEU A 116 0.45 -16.56 8.44
C LEU A 116 1.00 -17.55 7.41
N GLU A 117 1.88 -17.09 6.53
CA GLU A 117 2.32 -17.89 5.37
C GLU A 117 3.57 -18.72 5.66
N LYS A 118 4.37 -18.32 6.67
CA LYS A 118 5.59 -19.02 7.11
C LYS A 118 6.58 -19.33 5.98
N ASN A 119 6.58 -18.49 4.94
CA ASN A 119 7.40 -18.66 3.74
C ASN A 119 8.15 -17.35 3.45
N ILE A 120 9.46 -17.48 3.22
CA ILE A 120 10.38 -16.35 3.03
C ILE A 120 10.00 -15.45 1.85
N TRP A 121 9.44 -16.01 0.78
CA TRP A 121 9.04 -15.25 -0.40
C TRP A 121 7.96 -14.21 -0.08
N PHE A 122 7.00 -14.56 0.78
CA PHE A 122 5.97 -13.63 1.23
C PHE A 122 6.56 -12.50 2.08
N VAL A 123 7.57 -12.78 2.91
CA VAL A 123 8.25 -11.73 3.68
C VAL A 123 9.03 -10.80 2.78
N ILE A 124 9.79 -11.33 1.82
CA ILE A 124 10.52 -10.54 0.82
C ILE A 124 9.53 -9.66 0.05
N PHE A 125 8.44 -10.23 -0.44
CA PHE A 125 7.36 -9.49 -1.10
C PHE A 125 6.81 -8.38 -0.21
N GLY A 126 6.48 -8.71 1.05
CA GLY A 126 5.97 -7.78 2.04
C GLY A 126 6.89 -6.58 2.25
N ILE A 127 8.20 -6.83 2.44
CA ILE A 127 9.20 -5.77 2.64
C ILE A 127 9.29 -4.87 1.41
N LEU A 128 9.40 -5.47 0.22
CA LEU A 128 9.56 -4.71 -1.02
C LEU A 128 8.30 -3.90 -1.36
N ILE A 129 7.11 -4.48 -1.20
CA ILE A 129 5.87 -3.77 -1.51
C ILE A 129 5.61 -2.63 -0.52
N THR A 130 5.95 -2.85 0.75
CA THR A 130 5.90 -1.82 1.78
C THR A 130 6.82 -0.66 1.42
N LEU A 131 8.07 -0.95 1.04
CA LEU A 131 9.03 0.07 0.63
C LEU A 131 8.51 0.86 -0.58
N ILE A 132 8.00 0.18 -1.60
CA ILE A 132 7.41 0.81 -2.79
C ILE A 132 6.26 1.74 -2.41
N ILE A 133 5.31 1.28 -1.58
CA ILE A 133 4.15 2.08 -1.16
C ILE A 133 4.60 3.30 -0.36
N VAL A 134 5.50 3.12 0.61
CA VAL A 134 6.04 4.22 1.42
C VAL A 134 6.72 5.27 0.54
N ILE A 135 7.57 4.86 -0.42
CA ILE A 135 8.21 5.76 -1.38
C ILE A 135 7.17 6.56 -2.16
N ARG A 136 6.10 5.92 -2.64
CA ARG A 136 5.03 6.58 -3.38
C ARG A 136 4.20 7.53 -2.53
N HIS A 137 4.23 7.38 -1.20
CA HIS A 137 3.49 8.21 -0.25
C HIS A 137 4.35 9.29 0.41
N LEU A 138 5.65 9.41 0.07
CA LEU A 138 6.55 10.40 0.67
C LEU A 138 6.08 11.85 0.47
N ASN A 139 5.45 12.16 -0.65
CA ASN A 139 4.93 13.51 -0.91
C ASN A 139 3.77 13.87 0.03
N GLU A 140 2.89 12.91 0.31
CA GLU A 140 1.81 13.07 1.28
C GLU A 140 2.38 13.22 2.68
N ILE A 141 3.36 12.39 3.06
CA ILE A 141 4.06 12.50 4.33
C ILE A 141 4.70 13.89 4.49
N ARG A 142 5.32 14.41 3.43
CA ARG A 142 5.91 15.76 3.42
C ARG A 142 4.90 16.87 3.72
N THR A 143 3.65 16.73 3.28
CA THR A 143 2.62 17.76 3.53
C THR A 143 2.28 17.96 5.01
N TYR A 144 2.50 16.96 5.87
CA TYR A 144 2.35 17.09 7.33
C TYR A 144 3.52 17.85 7.97
N PHE A 145 4.73 17.62 7.49
CA PHE A 145 5.91 18.35 7.96
C PHE A 145 5.85 19.83 7.56
N GLU A 146 5.23 20.13 6.42
CA GLU A 146 4.98 21.49 5.95
C GLU A 146 3.74 22.15 6.62
N GLY A 147 3.04 21.45 7.50
CA GLY A 147 1.86 21.98 8.20
C GLY A 147 0.62 22.18 7.32
N ARG A 148 0.60 21.62 6.10
CA ARG A 148 -0.57 21.72 5.19
C ARG A 148 -1.68 20.72 5.54
N ARG A 149 -1.38 19.75 6.39
CA ARG A 149 -2.33 18.79 6.95
C ARG A 149 -2.10 18.66 8.44
N GLU A 150 -3.16 18.71 9.22
CA GLU A 150 -3.10 18.57 10.66
C GLU A 150 -3.21 17.10 11.07
N LEU A 151 -2.38 16.69 12.03
CA LEU A 151 -2.48 15.40 12.69
C LEU A 151 -3.47 15.52 13.86
N ASN A 152 -3.97 14.38 14.35
CA ASN A 152 -4.73 14.34 15.60
C ASN A 152 -4.00 15.14 16.72
N PRO A 153 -4.72 15.91 17.56
CA PRO A 153 -4.15 16.67 18.67
C PRO A 153 -3.14 15.89 19.54
N ILE A 154 -3.37 14.60 19.77
CA ILE A 154 -2.47 13.71 20.53
C ILE A 154 -1.11 13.58 19.84
N VAL A 155 -1.12 13.29 18.54
CA VAL A 155 0.09 13.13 17.73
C VAL A 155 0.80 14.47 17.55
N THR A 156 0.04 15.56 17.38
CA THR A 156 0.58 16.93 17.32
C THR A 156 1.33 17.30 18.60
N LYS A 157 0.79 16.93 19.77
CA LYS A 157 1.45 17.15 21.08
C LYS A 157 2.77 16.35 21.19
N LEU A 158 2.78 15.10 20.75
CA LEU A 158 3.97 14.24 20.68
C LEU A 158 5.04 14.79 19.74
N ARG A 159 4.66 15.23 18.53
CA ARG A 159 5.56 15.87 17.57
C ARG A 159 6.23 17.11 18.17
N ASN A 160 5.44 17.99 18.78
CA ASN A 160 5.95 19.24 19.36
C ASN A 160 6.87 18.97 20.56
N TYR A 161 6.61 17.91 21.34
CA TYR A 161 7.51 17.46 22.41
C TYR A 161 8.86 17.01 21.87
N ILE A 162 8.89 16.19 20.82
CA ILE A 162 10.14 15.70 20.20
C ILE A 162 10.94 16.85 19.58
N LEU A 163 10.27 17.79 18.89
CA LEU A 163 10.92 18.93 18.27
C LEU A 163 11.50 19.92 19.29
N ARG A 164 10.81 20.15 20.42
CA ARG A 164 11.32 20.97 21.53
C ARG A 164 12.53 20.37 22.23
N LYS A 165 12.70 19.04 22.21
CA LYS A 165 13.87 18.38 22.81
C LYS A 165 15.12 18.48 21.92
N LYS A 166 14.96 18.90 20.67
CA LYS A 166 16.02 19.04 19.67
C LYS A 166 16.52 20.49 19.50
N SER A 167 15.88 21.46 20.16
CA SER A 167 16.27 22.88 20.26
C SER A 167 16.89 23.15 21.62
#